data_AF-A0A2T3W5B3-F1
#
_entry.id   AF-A0A2T3W5B3-F1
#
_cell.length_a   1.000
_cell.length_b   1.000
_cell.length_c   1.000
_cell.angle_alpha   90.00
_cell.angle_beta   90.00
_cell.angle_gamma   90.00
#
_symmetry.space_group_name_H-M   'P 1'
#
loop_
_entity.id
_entity.type
_entity.pdbx_description
1 polymer ?
#
loop_
_entity_poly.entity_id
_entity_poly.type
_entity_poly.pdbx_seq_one_letter_code
_entity_poly.pdbx_strand_id
1 'polypeptide(L)'
;MKTRQFTEDQIIKLLQDAKKGEKPIEELCRDFGCSPASYYGWKKKYGDTTVDEAKRLRQLEKENARLLRIVGEQRLEIDAMKGVLQKKR
;
A
#
# COMPACT_ATOMS: atom_id res chain seq x y z
N MET A 1 -14.28 1.61 -25.10
CA MET A 1 -14.93 1.30 -23.81
C MET A 1 -14.21 2.07 -22.71
N LYS A 2 -14.90 2.84 -21.87
CA LYS A 2 -14.28 3.50 -20.71
C LYS A 2 -13.82 2.43 -19.72
N THR A 3 -12.52 2.38 -19.43
CA THR A 3 -11.96 1.53 -18.37
C THR A 3 -12.40 2.10 -17.03
N ARG A 4 -13.30 1.39 -16.34
CA ARG A 4 -13.67 1.73 -14.97
C ARG A 4 -12.46 1.44 -14.08
N GLN A 5 -11.93 2.46 -13.41
CA GLN A 5 -10.84 2.29 -12.46
C GLN A 5 -11.42 1.90 -11.10
N PHE A 6 -10.97 0.77 -10.56
CA PHE A 6 -11.32 0.33 -9.21
C PHE A 6 -10.21 0.74 -8.25
N THR A 7 -10.60 1.29 -7.10
CA THR A 7 -9.66 1.59 -6.02
C THR A 7 -9.22 0.31 -5.31
N GLU A 8 -8.04 0.33 -4.69
CA GLU A 8 -7.53 -0.81 -3.92
C GLU A 8 -8.50 -1.21 -2.80
N ASP A 9 -9.08 -0.25 -2.10
CA ASP A 9 -9.99 -0.51 -0.99
C ASP A 9 -11.28 -1.23 -1.47
N GLN A 10 -11.79 -0.86 -2.66
CA GLN A 10 -12.91 -1.56 -3.30
C GLN A 10 -12.53 -3.00 -3.68
N ILE A 11 -11.33 -3.20 -4.24
CA ILE A 11 -10.82 -4.51 -4.63
C ILE A 11 -10.65 -5.41 -3.41
N ILE A 12 -10.03 -4.90 -2.33
CA ILE A 12 -9.81 -5.69 -1.11
C ILE A 12 -11.15 -6.07 -0.47
N LYS A 13 -12.13 -5.16 -0.45
CA LYS A 13 -13.48 -5.47 0.05
C LYS A 13 -14.13 -6.60 -0.76
N LEU A 14 -14.05 -6.56 -2.08
CA LEU A 14 -14.53 -7.66 -2.95
C LEU A 14 -13.82 -8.99 -2.61
N LEU A 15 -12.50 -8.98 -2.41
CA LEU A 15 -11.75 -10.19 -2.05
C LEU A 15 -12.14 -10.73 -0.67
N GLN A 16 -12.45 -9.86 0.30
CA GLN A 16 -12.95 -10.24 1.61
C GLN A 16 -14.35 -10.85 1.53
N ASP A 17 -15.26 -10.26 0.76
CA ASP A 17 -16.60 -10.80 0.55
C ASP A 17 -16.55 -12.16 -0.15
N ALA A 18 -15.64 -12.35 -1.11
CA ALA A 18 -15.39 -13.65 -1.72
C ALA A 18 -14.81 -14.69 -0.74
N LYS A 19 -14.02 -14.26 0.27
CA LYS A 19 -13.52 -15.16 1.33
C LYS A 19 -14.62 -15.65 2.27
N LYS A 20 -15.70 -14.87 2.47
CA LYS A 20 -16.85 -15.30 3.30
C LYS A 20 -17.63 -16.45 2.65
N GLY A 21 -17.59 -16.56 1.33
CA GLY A 21 -18.21 -17.67 0.58
C GLY A 21 -19.74 -17.60 0.49
N GLU A 22 -20.35 -16.45 0.78
CA GLU A 22 -21.81 -16.26 0.76
C GLU A 22 -22.40 -16.26 -0.66
N LYS A 23 -21.60 -15.89 -1.68
CA LYS A 23 -22.00 -15.81 -3.08
C LYS A 23 -20.94 -16.46 -4.00
N PRO A 24 -21.35 -17.04 -5.14
CA PRO A 24 -20.42 -17.44 -6.20
C PRO A 24 -19.59 -16.25 -6.71
N ILE A 25 -18.35 -16.52 -7.16
CA ILE A 25 -17.43 -15.48 -7.65
C ILE A 25 -18.01 -14.77 -8.88
N GLU A 26 -18.75 -15.49 -9.72
CA GLU A 26 -19.40 -14.99 -10.93
C GLU A 26 -20.47 -13.95 -10.61
N GLU A 27 -21.23 -14.17 -9.54
CA GLU A 27 -22.25 -13.25 -9.06
C GLU A 27 -21.60 -12.01 -8.42
N LEU A 28 -20.59 -12.21 -7.57
CA LEU A 28 -19.82 -11.11 -6.97
C LEU A 28 -19.17 -10.21 -8.03
N CYS A 29 -18.59 -10.81 -9.08
CA CYS A 29 -18.01 -10.06 -10.18
C CYS A 29 -19.05 -9.27 -10.97
N ARG A 30 -20.25 -9.83 -11.17
CA ARG A 30 -21.36 -9.15 -11.84
C ARG A 30 -21.86 -7.96 -11.02
N ASP A 31 -22.08 -8.15 -9.73
CA ASP A 31 -22.53 -7.09 -8.80
C ASP A 31 -21.49 -5.96 -8.69
N PHE A 32 -20.21 -6.32 -8.63
CA PHE A 32 -19.10 -5.36 -8.55
C PHE A 32 -18.78 -4.70 -9.90
N GLY A 33 -19.19 -5.30 -11.01
CA GLY A 33 -18.93 -4.82 -12.36
C GLY A 33 -17.51 -5.10 -12.87
N CYS A 34 -16.87 -6.18 -12.40
CA CYS A 34 -15.57 -6.65 -12.89
C CYS A 34 -15.68 -8.01 -13.60
N SER A 35 -14.62 -8.40 -14.31
CA SER A 35 -14.54 -9.76 -14.87
C SER A 35 -13.98 -10.74 -13.82
N PRO A 36 -14.33 -12.04 -13.89
CA PRO A 36 -13.68 -13.07 -13.06
C PRO A 36 -12.15 -13.09 -13.22
N ALA A 37 -11.65 -12.83 -14.44
CA ALA A 37 -10.21 -12.73 -14.69
C ALA A 37 -9.56 -11.58 -13.89
N SER A 38 -10.23 -10.42 -13.81
CA SER A 38 -9.79 -9.29 -12.98
C SER A 38 -9.74 -9.67 -11.50
N TYR A 39 -10.78 -10.36 -11.01
CA TYR A 39 -10.84 -10.85 -9.63
C TYR A 39 -9.65 -11.77 -9.30
N TYR A 40 -9.35 -12.76 -10.13
CA TYR A 40 -8.22 -13.66 -9.87
C TYR A 40 -6.87 -12.94 -9.95
N GLY A 41 -6.71 -11.97 -10.85
CA GLY A 41 -5.54 -11.11 -10.89
C GLY A 41 -5.35 -10.31 -9.59
N TRP A 42 -6.44 -9.75 -9.06
CA TRP A 42 -6.42 -9.06 -7.78
C TRP A 42 -6.22 -10.00 -6.59
N LYS A 43 -6.81 -11.19 -6.61
CA LYS A 43 -6.60 -12.22 -5.59
C LYS A 43 -5.13 -12.63 -5.51
N LYS A 44 -4.43 -12.74 -6.65
CA LYS A 44 -2.98 -12.98 -6.67
C LYS A 44 -2.18 -11.82 -6.08
N LYS A 45 -2.62 -10.58 -6.28
CA LYS A 45 -1.92 -9.37 -5.84
C LYS A 45 -2.19 -8.99 -4.37
N TYR A 46 -3.42 -9.19 -3.89
CA TYR A 46 -3.92 -8.69 -2.61
C TYR A 46 -4.60 -9.78 -1.76
N GLY A 47 -4.62 -11.03 -2.20
CA GLY A 47 -5.43 -12.11 -1.60
C GLY A 47 -5.09 -12.41 -0.14
N ASP A 48 -3.87 -12.13 0.29
CA ASP A 48 -3.42 -12.31 1.68
C ASP A 48 -3.43 -11.00 2.50
N THR A 49 -3.97 -9.92 1.93
CA THR A 49 -3.95 -8.60 2.56
C THR A 49 -5.37 -8.19 2.97
N THR A 50 -5.58 -7.93 4.25
CA THR A 50 -6.81 -7.28 4.73
C THR A 50 -6.78 -5.77 4.45
N VAL A 51 -7.96 -5.11 4.43
CA VAL A 51 -8.04 -3.63 4.25
C VAL A 51 -7.20 -2.92 5.30
N ASP A 52 -7.23 -3.41 6.53
CA ASP A 52 -6.50 -2.84 7.67
C ASP A 52 -4.99 -3.05 7.54
N GLU A 53 -4.53 -4.22 7.07
CA GLU A 53 -3.11 -4.45 6.79
C GLU A 53 -2.59 -3.59 5.65
N ALA A 54 -3.37 -3.41 4.58
CA ALA A 54 -2.99 -2.53 3.47
C ALA A 54 -2.87 -1.07 3.94
N LYS A 55 -3.83 -0.61 4.74
CA LYS A 55 -3.82 0.73 5.32
C LYS A 55 -2.64 0.93 6.27
N ARG A 56 -2.37 -0.06 7.13
CA ARG A 56 -1.23 -0.06 8.05
C ARG A 56 0.10 -0.03 7.29
N LEU A 57 0.23 -0.80 6.21
CA LEU A 57 1.42 -0.82 5.38
C LEU A 57 1.70 0.55 4.75
N ARG A 58 0.70 1.19 4.12
CA ARG A 58 0.84 2.54 3.54
C ARG A 58 1.25 3.57 4.60
N GLN A 59 0.70 3.47 5.80
CA GLN A 59 1.06 4.37 6.90
C GLN A 59 2.51 4.18 7.33
N LEU A 60 2.96 2.94 7.48
CA LEU A 60 4.34 2.60 7.82
C LEU A 60 5.32 3.05 6.73
N GLU A 61 4.98 2.89 5.45
CA GLU A 61 5.81 3.36 4.34
C GLU A 61 5.98 4.89 4.36
N LYS A 62 4.88 5.63 4.59
CA LYS A 62 4.93 7.10 4.70
C LYS A 62 5.77 7.56 5.90
N GLU A 63 5.63 6.88 7.03
CA GLU A 63 6.38 7.19 8.23
C GLU A 63 7.87 6.88 8.05
N ASN A 64 8.20 5.73 7.45
CA ASN A 64 9.58 5.36 7.12
C ASN A 64 10.24 6.37 6.18
N ALA A 65 9.54 6.81 5.12
CA ALA A 65 10.05 7.85 4.23
C ALA A 65 10.33 9.17 4.97
N ARG A 66 9.45 9.57 5.90
CA ARG A 66 9.65 10.74 6.75
C ARG A 66 10.86 10.58 7.67
N LEU A 67 11.01 9.43 8.31
CA LEU A 67 12.11 9.13 9.22
C LEU A 67 13.46 9.12 8.48
N LEU A 68 13.53 8.49 7.31
CA LEU A 68 14.73 8.49 6.47
C LEU A 68 15.17 9.91 6.09
N ARG A 69 14.22 10.79 5.76
CA ARG A 69 14.53 12.20 5.48
C ARG A 69 15.14 12.90 6.70
N ILE A 70 14.52 12.76 7.87
CA ILE A 70 14.99 13.37 9.12
C ILE A 70 16.40 12.86 9.46
N VAL A 71 16.64 11.55 9.35
CA VAL A 71 17.96 10.95 9.62
C VAL A 71 19.01 11.48 8.64
N GLY A 72 18.66 11.64 7.37
CA GLY A 72 19.55 12.23 6.36
C GLY A 72 19.92 13.68 6.69
N GLU A 73 18.93 14.51 7.03
CA GLU A 73 19.13 15.92 7.43
C GLU A 73 20.03 16.01 8.67
N GLN A 74 19.72 15.23 9.73
CA GLN A 74 20.54 15.17 10.95
C GLN A 74 21.98 14.73 10.66
N ARG A 75 22.16 13.76 9.76
CA ARG A 75 23.52 13.30 9.40
C ARG A 75 24.34 14.41 8.75
N LEU A 76 23.74 15.18 7.85
CA LEU A 76 24.40 16.32 7.21
C LEU A 76 24.81 17.40 8.22
N GLU A 77 23.93 17.72 9.18
CA GLU A 77 24.23 18.68 10.26
C GLU A 77 25.40 18.20 11.13
N ILE A 78 25.39 16.92 11.53
CA ILE A 78 26.47 16.32 12.33
C ILE A 78 27.80 16.40 11.59
N ASP A 79 27.81 16.05 10.30
CA ASP A 79 29.03 16.06 9.49
C ASP A 79 29.57 17.49 9.29
N ALA A 80 28.68 18.48 9.10
CA ALA A 80 29.06 19.89 9.05
C ALA A 80 29.68 20.37 10.38
N MET A 81 29.06 20.04 11.52
CA MET A 81 29.58 20.39 12.84
C MET A 81 30.95 19.78 13.10
N LYS A 82 31.14 18.50 12.75
CA LYS A 82 32.44 17.83 12.87
C LYS A 82 33.50 18.50 12.00
N GLY A 83 33.16 18.88 10.76
CA GLY A 83 34.07 19.60 9.87
C GLY A 83 34.53 20.94 10.44
N VAL A 84 33.64 21.70 11.07
CA VAL A 84 33.99 22.96 11.75
C VAL A 84 34.92 22.71 12.94
N LEU A 85 34.63 21.70 13.77
CA LEU A 85 35.45 21.36 14.93
C LEU A 85 36.86 20.89 14.54
N GLN A 86 36.99 20.14 13.43
CA GLN A 86 38.29 19.70 12.91
C GLN A 86 39.13 20.85 12.36
N LYS A 87 38.52 21.87 11.74
CA LYS A 87 39.23 23.05 11.22
C LYS A 87 39.72 24.01 12.32
N LYS A 88 39.22 23.91 13.54
CA LYS A 88 39.64 24.73 14.69
C LYS A 88 40.86 24.18 15.44
N ARG A 89 41.37 23.01 15.05
CA ARG A 89 42.59 22.40 15.61
C ARG A 89 43.81 22.69 14.77
#